data_AF-A0A3M9ZI56-F1
#
_entry.id   AF-A0A3M9ZI56-F1
#
_cell.length_a   1.000
_cell.length_b   1.000
_cell.length_c   1.000
_cell.angle_alpha   90.00
_cell.angle_beta   90.00
_cell.angle_gamma   90.00
#
_symmetry.space_group_name_H-M   'P 1'
#
loop_
_entity.id
_entity.type
_entity.pdbx_description
1 polymer ?
#
loop_
_entity_poly.entity_id
_entity_poly.type
_entity_poly.pdbx_seq_one_letter_code
_entity_poly.pdbx_strand_id
1 'polypeptide(L)'
;LGERSLGDVIGMADAAVRATCGGSVSLDEKGGSIMVESGVNSGSSLPWARIIEEYLGSRGVRTRTVYQARARRGERVHIKMSGRRAAPHKT
;
A
#
# COMPACT_ATOMS: atom_id res chain seq x y z
N LEU A 1 5.48 10.51 9.26
CA LEU A 1 4.18 10.13 8.62
C LEU A 1 2.94 10.63 9.37
N GLY A 2 3.06 11.14 10.61
CA GLY A 2 1.90 11.45 11.47
C GLY A 2 0.93 12.51 10.96
N GLU A 3 1.41 13.48 10.16
CA GLU A 3 0.58 14.58 9.64
C GLU A 3 0.32 14.54 8.13
N ARG A 4 1.05 13.69 7.39
CA ARG A 4 0.87 13.56 5.93
C ARG A 4 -0.50 12.96 5.63
N SER A 5 -1.13 13.42 4.55
CA SER A 5 -2.36 12.83 4.04
C SER A 5 -2.09 11.47 3.40
N LEU A 6 -3.14 10.66 3.20
CA LEU A 6 -2.98 9.38 2.49
C LEU A 6 -2.47 9.64 1.06
N GLY A 7 -2.99 10.68 0.39
CA GLY A 7 -2.55 11.10 -0.94
C GLY A 7 -1.05 11.40 -1.01
N ASP A 8 -0.50 12.10 -0.01
CA ASP A 8 0.95 12.40 0.04
C ASP A 8 1.78 11.13 0.14
N VAL A 9 1.35 10.17 0.97
CA VAL A 9 2.05 8.90 1.16
C VAL A 9 2.00 8.06 -0.12
N ILE A 10 0.85 8.04 -0.80
CA ILE A 10 0.71 7.38 -2.10
C ILE A 10 1.60 8.05 -3.15
N GLY A 11 1.63 9.38 -3.21
CA GLY A 11 2.49 10.11 -4.15
C GLY A 11 3.98 9.84 -3.92
N MET A 12 4.41 9.80 -2.66
CA MET A 12 5.80 9.42 -2.32
C MET A 12 6.13 7.98 -2.73
N ALA A 13 5.21 7.04 -2.47
CA ALA A 13 5.39 5.64 -2.84
C ALA A 13 5.41 5.45 -4.37
N ASP A 14 4.51 6.11 -5.11
CA ASP A 14 4.49 6.07 -6.58
C ASP A 14 5.81 6.58 -7.16
N ALA A 15 6.27 7.74 -6.71
CA ALA A 15 7.52 8.33 -7.18
C ALA A 15 8.71 7.38 -6.96
N ALA A 16 8.79 6.76 -5.79
CA ALA A 16 9.87 5.83 -5.47
C ALA A 16 9.79 4.53 -6.28
N VAL A 17 8.63 3.88 -6.33
CA VAL A 17 8.42 2.64 -7.08
C VAL A 17 8.70 2.86 -8.57
N ARG A 18 8.26 4.01 -9.12
CA ARG A 18 8.55 4.40 -10.51
C ARG A 18 10.06 4.56 -10.75
N ALA A 19 10.76 5.24 -9.84
CA ALA A 19 12.20 5.48 -9.97
C ALA A 19 13.05 4.21 -9.83
N THR A 20 12.68 3.30 -8.93
CA THR A 20 13.52 2.13 -8.62
C THR A 20 13.23 0.92 -9.50
N CYS A 21 11.99 0.76 -9.97
CA CYS A 21 11.58 -0.47 -10.66
C CYS A 21 10.56 -0.26 -11.79
N GLY A 22 10.35 0.99 -12.23
CA GLY A 22 9.44 1.32 -13.32
C GLY A 22 7.98 0.96 -13.05
N GLY A 23 7.61 0.86 -11.77
CA GLY A 23 6.26 0.50 -11.35
C GLY A 23 5.37 1.72 -11.05
N SER A 24 4.28 1.48 -10.33
CA SER A 24 3.32 2.52 -9.94
C SER A 24 2.58 2.16 -8.65
N VAL A 25 1.99 3.18 -8.03
CA VAL A 25 1.05 3.02 -6.91
C VAL A 25 -0.25 3.74 -7.25
N SER A 26 -1.38 3.05 -7.13
CA SER A 26 -2.71 3.62 -7.38
C SER A 26 -3.63 3.46 -6.19
N LEU A 27 -4.46 4.48 -5.95
CA LEU A 27 -5.50 4.50 -4.93
C LEU A 27 -6.88 4.47 -5.60
N ASP A 28 -7.65 3.44 -5.30
CA ASP A 28 -9.07 3.37 -5.59
C ASP A 28 -9.85 3.88 -4.37
N GLU A 29 -10.20 5.17 -4.39
CA GLU A 29 -10.96 5.81 -3.32
C GLU A 29 -12.37 5.24 -3.15
N LYS A 30 -12.98 4.75 -4.25
CA LYS A 30 -14.33 4.18 -4.22
C LYS A 30 -14.35 2.78 -3.63
N GLY A 31 -13.37 1.96 -4.02
CA GLY A 31 -13.23 0.59 -3.51
C GLY A 31 -12.43 0.47 -2.21
N GLY A 32 -11.83 1.57 -1.73
CA GLY A 32 -11.03 1.58 -0.51
C GLY A 32 -9.82 0.66 -0.62
N SER A 33 -9.12 0.69 -1.76
CA SER A 33 -7.99 -0.20 -2.00
C SER A 33 -6.81 0.49 -2.67
N ILE A 34 -5.62 -0.03 -2.41
CA ILE A 34 -4.36 0.48 -2.95
C ILE A 34 -3.68 -0.66 -3.70
N MET A 35 -3.17 -0.35 -4.90
CA MET A 35 -2.37 -1.28 -5.69
C MET A 35 -0.95 -0.75 -5.79
N VAL A 36 0.03 -1.59 -5.46
CA VAL A 36 1.46 -1.32 -5.64
C VAL A 36 1.97 -2.30 -6.69
N GLU A 37 2.39 -1.80 -7.84
CA GLU A 37 2.89 -2.61 -8.96
C GLU A 37 4.36 -2.30 -9.19
N SER A 38 5.16 -3.33 -9.46
CA SER A 38 6.53 -3.18 -9.95
C SER A 38 6.59 -3.60 -11.42
N GLY A 39 7.43 -2.95 -12.22
CA GLY A 39 7.65 -3.35 -13.61
C GLY A 39 8.48 -4.64 -13.76
N VAL A 40 9.22 -5.03 -12.71
CA VAL A 40 10.10 -6.21 -12.67
C VAL A 40 9.77 -7.08 -11.47
N ASN A 41 9.98 -8.39 -11.55
CA ASN A 41 9.76 -9.31 -10.43
C ASN A 41 11.00 -9.32 -9.51
N SER A 42 11.11 -8.32 -8.66
CA SER A 42 12.24 -8.04 -7.76
C SER A 42 11.86 -7.96 -6.27
N GLY A 43 10.56 -7.97 -5.95
CA GLY A 43 10.05 -7.74 -4.60
C GLY A 43 10.03 -6.27 -4.17
N SER A 44 10.35 -5.33 -5.06
CA SER A 44 10.40 -3.88 -4.79
C SER A 44 9.04 -3.29 -4.37
N SER A 45 7.93 -3.93 -4.72
CA SER A 45 6.59 -3.52 -4.25
C SER A 45 6.34 -3.79 -2.75
N LEU A 46 7.01 -4.78 -2.15
CA LEU A 46 6.72 -5.24 -0.78
C LEU A 46 7.08 -4.20 0.30
N PRO A 47 8.26 -3.54 0.26
CA PRO A 47 8.59 -2.51 1.24
C PRO A 47 7.59 -1.34 1.24
N TRP A 48 7.18 -0.89 0.05
CA TRP A 48 6.22 0.20 -0.09
C TRP A 48 4.83 -0.19 0.38
N ALA A 49 4.40 -1.42 0.08
CA ALA A 49 3.16 -1.95 0.61
C ALA A 49 3.18 -1.99 2.15
N ARG A 50 4.28 -2.42 2.76
CA ARG A 50 4.42 -2.47 4.22
C ARG A 50 4.35 -1.08 4.87
N ILE A 51 5.00 -0.07 4.29
CA ILE A 51 4.94 1.31 4.76
C ILE A 51 3.50 1.85 4.71
N ILE A 52 2.79 1.57 3.62
CA ILE A 52 1.38 1.97 3.46
C ILE A 52 0.49 1.28 4.50
N GLU A 53 0.69 -0.01 4.75
CA GLU A 53 -0.04 -0.74 5.80
C GLU A 53 0.22 -0.17 7.20
N GLU A 54 1.47 0.14 7.52
CA GLU A 54 1.81 0.75 8.82
C GLU A 54 1.18 2.13 8.98
N TYR A 55 1.19 2.95 7.91
CA TYR A 55 0.54 4.26 7.88
C TYR A 55 -0.98 4.17 8.11
N LEU A 56 -1.63 3.19 7.50
CA LEU A 56 -3.07 2.93 7.66
C LEU A 56 -3.37 2.40 9.06
N GLY A 57 -2.57 1.44 9.53
CA GLY A 57 -2.67 0.85 10.85
C GLY A 57 -2.50 1.88 11.98
N SER A 58 -1.57 2.83 11.83
CA SER A 58 -1.37 3.92 12.80
C SER A 58 -2.57 4.88 12.88
N ARG A 59 -3.46 4.87 11.88
CA ARG A 59 -4.74 5.62 11.84
C ARG A 59 -5.94 4.76 12.19
N GLY A 60 -5.71 3.55 12.70
CA GLY A 60 -6.74 2.60 13.09
C GLY A 60 -7.44 1.93 11.92
N VAL A 61 -6.94 2.04 10.68
CA VAL A 61 -7.51 1.35 9.52
C VAL A 61 -6.94 -0.07 9.46
N ARG A 62 -7.82 -1.07 9.41
CA ARG A 62 -7.40 -2.46 9.16
C ARG A 62 -7.19 -2.67 7.67
N THR A 63 -6.17 -3.45 7.31
CA THR A 63 -5.88 -3.82 5.92
C THR A 63 -5.89 -5.33 5.76
N ARG A 64 -6.24 -5.78 4.55
CA ARG A 64 -5.99 -7.13 4.06
C ARG A 64 -5.15 -7.03 2.80
N THR A 65 -4.04 -7.75 2.77
CA THR A 65 -3.05 -7.62 1.70
C THR A 65 -2.90 -8.93 0.95
N VAL A 66 -2.84 -8.83 -0.38
CA VAL A 66 -2.64 -9.96 -1.29
C VAL A 66 -1.46 -9.65 -2.19
N TYR A 67 -0.42 -10.47 -2.12
CA TYR A 67 0.73 -10.40 -3.00
C TYR A 67 0.56 -11.36 -4.18
N GLN A 68 0.90 -10.89 -5.38
CA GLN A 68 0.92 -11.70 -6.59
C GLN A 68 2.19 -11.41 -7.38
N ALA A 69 2.99 -12.44 -7.63
CA ALA A 69 4.16 -12.39 -8.47
C ALA A 69 4.00 -13.36 -9.63
N ARG A 70 4.59 -13.04 -10.79
CA ARG A 70 4.70 -13.95 -11.93
C ARG A 70 6.14 -13.98 -12.40
N ALA A 71 6.71 -15.15 -12.63
CA ALA A 71 8.14 -15.29 -12.95
C ALA A 71 8.65 -14.45 -14.16
N ARG A 72 7.77 -14.05 -15.09
CA ARG A 72 8.10 -13.25 -16.29
C ARG A 72 7.30 -11.95 -16.43
N ARG A 73 6.58 -11.53 -15.40
CA ARG A 73 5.90 -10.22 -15.35
C ARG A 73 6.25 -9.58 -14.01
N GLY A 74 6.15 -8.26 -13.91
CA GLY A 74 6.34 -7.58 -12.63
C GLY A 74 5.49 -8.15 -11.49
N GLU A 75 5.79 -7.74 -10.26
CA GLU A 75 4.96 -8.11 -9.11
C GLU A 75 3.90 -7.07 -8.78
N ARG A 76 2.84 -7.49 -8.07
CA ARG A 76 1.80 -6.59 -7.56
C ARG A 76 1.38 -6.94 -6.15
N VAL A 77 1.09 -5.92 -5.35
CA VAL A 77 0.48 -6.03 -4.02
C VAL A 77 -0.84 -5.28 -4.03
N HIS A 78 -1.92 -5.94 -3.62
CA HIS A 78 -3.22 -5.33 -3.43
C HIS A 78 -3.53 -5.20 -1.94
N ILE A 79 -3.70 -3.98 -1.46
CA ILE A 79 -4.02 -3.65 -0.07
C ILE A 79 -5.48 -3.19 -0.03
N LYS A 80 -6.35 -3.97 0.61
CA LYS A 80 -7.77 -3.62 0.80
C LYS A 80 -7.99 -3.11 2.21
N MET A 81 -8.58 -1.91 2.34
CA MET A 81 -8.98 -1.36 3.64
C MET A 81 -10.27 -2.04 4.10
N SER A 82 -10.29 -2.59 5.31
CA SER A 82 -11.39 -3.39 5.84
C SER A 82 -12.12 -2.73 7.02
N GLY A 83 -12.26 -1.40 6.99
CA GLY A 83 -12.88 -0.60 8.07
C GLY A 83 -11.91 -0.22 9.20
N ARG A 84 -12.39 0.59 10.16
CA ARG A 84 -11.59 1.02 11.32
C ARG A 84 -11.66 -0.02 12.45
N ARG A 85 -10.56 -0.21 13.17
CA ARG A 85 -10.55 -0.88 14.48
C ARG A 85 -11.51 -0.12 15.40
N ALA A 86 -12.45 -0.83 16.03
CA ALA A 86 -13.12 -0.31 17.21
C ALA A 86 -12.06 0.09 18.25
N ALA A 87 -12.24 1.25 18.88
CA ALA A 87 -11.40 1.65 19.99
C ALA A 87 -11.48 0.56 21.08
N PRO A 88 -10.36 0.21 21.75
CA PRO A 88 -10.44 -0.73 22.86
C PRO A 88 -11.40 -0.15 23.91
N HIS A 89 -12.41 -0.93 24.29
CA HIS A 89 -13.23 -0.61 25.46
C HIS A 89 -12.27 -0.52 26.65
N LYS A 90 -12.13 0.69 27.21
CA LYS A 90 -11.46 0.87 28.49
C LYS A 90 -12.30 0.12 29.53
N THR A 91 -11.69 -0.87 30.18
CA THR A 91 -12.25 -1.56 31.35
C THR A 91 -11.80 -0.84 32.60
#